data_AF-Q18FK8-F1
#
_entry.id   AF-Q18FK8-F1
#
_cell.length_a   1.000
_cell.length_b   1.000
_cell.length_c   1.000
_cell.angle_alpha   90.00
_cell.angle_beta   90.00
_cell.angle_gamma   90.00
#
_symmetry.space_group_name_H-M   'P 1'
#
loop_
_entity.id
_entity.type
_entity.pdbx_description
1 polymer ?
#
loop_
_entity_poly.entity_id
_entity_poly.type
_entity_poly.pdbx_seq_one_letter_code
_entity_poly.pdbx_strand_id
1 'polypeptide(L)'
;MHVIVPYTDVSPKTRLNSILTASERTAFAQAMLYDVISTLQSNGHTVELLIPTETVMQATDQRDQETIIDSTGVSTEAVSTSTSTHADTTEHNAASDNYVSQSPTHTLSVTPEAIMRILRDDDDPDNEASTQERDGDKEYIDITVDTAQNQIQSNQIVVTADDRALTPAVNSCLNRLSDTETPFSELAVVMADLALITPTAIERLFAREGDIVLAPGRGGGTNAIVVRHPAFRVDYHGTSYRDHYQAATDASLSVGVVDSMRLGTDIDKPTDLPEVLLHNNGMSSVWLQSAGIELNLDDNTGRVGITRKRKNEDVD
;
A
#
# COMPACT_ATOMS: atom_id res chain seq x y z
N MET A 1 12.00 -7.13 -13.02
CA MET A 1 12.52 -7.00 -11.65
C MET A 1 11.55 -7.67 -10.71
N HIS A 2 12.03 -8.26 -9.61
CA HIS A 2 11.17 -8.78 -8.55
C HIS A 2 11.00 -7.71 -7.47
N VAL A 3 9.75 -7.35 -7.18
CA VAL A 3 9.42 -6.20 -6.33
C VAL A 3 8.68 -6.65 -5.10
N ILE A 4 9.27 -6.40 -3.94
CA ILE A 4 8.65 -6.61 -2.63
C ILE A 4 7.77 -5.39 -2.34
N VAL A 5 6.51 -5.63 -2.01
CA VAL A 5 5.56 -4.60 -1.60
C VAL A 5 5.12 -4.90 -0.17
N PRO A 6 5.69 -4.23 0.84
CA PRO A 6 5.26 -4.37 2.23
C PRO A 6 3.91 -3.68 2.42
N TYR A 7 2.96 -4.38 3.02
CA TYR A 7 1.64 -3.86 3.33
C TYR A 7 1.16 -4.36 4.71
N THR A 8 0.36 -3.55 5.38
CA THR A 8 -0.35 -3.95 6.59
C THR A 8 -1.70 -3.24 6.65
N ASP A 9 -2.73 -4.01 6.96
CA ASP A 9 -4.08 -3.55 7.27
C ASP A 9 -4.30 -3.35 8.79
N VAL A 10 -3.24 -3.53 9.59
CA VAL A 10 -3.28 -3.29 11.04
C VAL A 10 -3.26 -1.79 11.30
N SER A 11 -4.43 -1.22 11.55
CA SER A 11 -4.63 0.21 11.84
C SER A 11 -3.93 1.14 10.84
N PRO A 12 -4.15 0.99 9.52
CA PRO A 12 -3.44 1.78 8.53
C PRO A 12 -3.79 3.25 8.65
N LYS A 13 -2.84 4.09 8.25
CA LYS A 13 -3.04 5.51 7.99
C LYS A 13 -3.67 6.26 9.17
N THR A 14 -3.30 5.91 10.41
CA THR A 14 -3.91 6.44 11.66
C THR A 14 -4.05 7.97 11.70
N ARG A 15 -3.15 8.70 11.04
CA ARG A 15 -3.17 10.17 10.93
C ARG A 15 -4.31 10.72 10.05
N LEU A 16 -5.00 9.87 9.29
CA LEU A 16 -6.23 10.18 8.56
C LEU A 16 -7.51 10.01 9.40
N ASN A 17 -7.42 9.61 10.67
CA ASN A 17 -8.58 9.34 11.54
C ASN A 17 -9.53 10.54 11.75
N SER A 18 -9.06 11.76 11.47
CA SER A 18 -9.86 12.98 11.54
C SER A 18 -10.87 13.11 10.40
N ILE A 19 -10.71 12.34 9.32
CA ILE A 19 -11.54 12.39 8.12
C ILE A 19 -12.14 11.01 7.79
N LEU A 20 -11.37 9.95 8.02
CA LEU A 20 -11.72 8.58 7.65
C LEU A 20 -11.89 7.69 8.88
N THR A 21 -12.99 6.93 8.91
CA THR A 21 -13.25 5.88 9.91
C THR A 21 -12.21 4.75 9.80
N ALA A 22 -12.22 3.80 10.74
CA ALA A 22 -11.27 2.68 10.69
C ALA A 22 -11.39 1.83 9.42
N SER A 23 -12.61 1.43 9.03
CA SER A 23 -12.83 0.67 7.79
C SER A 23 -12.47 1.49 6.55
N GLU A 24 -12.82 2.77 6.54
CA GLU A 24 -12.48 3.68 5.44
C GLU A 24 -10.97 3.82 5.23
N ARG A 25 -10.18 3.85 6.32
CA ARG A 25 -8.72 3.86 6.20
C ARG A 25 -8.17 2.55 5.63
N THR A 26 -8.75 1.41 6.00
CA THR A 26 -8.38 0.12 5.43
C THR A 26 -8.70 0.06 3.95
N ALA A 27 -9.93 0.38 3.56
CA ALA A 27 -10.35 0.41 2.16
C ALA A 27 -9.49 1.37 1.31
N PHE A 28 -9.17 2.55 1.85
CA PHE A 28 -8.27 3.50 1.16
C PHE A 28 -6.84 2.96 1.02
N ALA A 29 -6.32 2.28 2.06
CA ALA A 29 -5.00 1.65 2.01
C ALA A 29 -4.96 0.51 0.97
N GLN A 30 -6.02 -0.28 0.85
CA GLN A 30 -6.17 -1.30 -0.18
C GLN A 30 -6.24 -0.68 -1.58
N ALA A 31 -6.96 0.45 -1.75
CA ALA A 31 -7.00 1.16 -3.02
C ALA A 31 -5.62 1.69 -3.45
N MET A 32 -4.80 2.18 -2.52
CA MET A 32 -3.40 2.55 -2.81
C MET A 32 -2.54 1.33 -3.15
N LEU A 33 -2.71 0.23 -2.42
CA LEU A 33 -2.03 -1.03 -2.71
C LEU A 33 -2.38 -1.53 -4.12
N TYR A 34 -3.64 -1.43 -4.52
CA TYR A 34 -4.10 -1.75 -5.87
C TYR A 34 -3.38 -0.90 -6.93
N ASP A 35 -3.29 0.41 -6.72
CA ASP A 35 -2.58 1.32 -7.64
C ASP A 35 -1.10 0.96 -7.78
N VAL A 36 -0.44 0.60 -6.67
CA VAL A 36 0.95 0.14 -6.66
C VAL A 36 1.13 -1.15 -7.45
N ILE A 37 0.34 -2.18 -7.15
CA ILE A 37 0.49 -3.50 -7.77
C ILE A 37 0.13 -3.45 -9.26
N SER A 38 -1.00 -2.80 -9.60
CA SER A 38 -1.42 -2.65 -10.99
C SER A 38 -0.37 -1.92 -11.83
N THR A 39 0.24 -0.86 -11.28
CA THR A 39 1.33 -0.14 -11.93
C THR A 39 2.57 -1.02 -12.12
N LEU A 40 3.00 -1.75 -11.09
CA LEU A 40 4.16 -2.64 -11.18
C LEU A 40 3.96 -3.75 -12.23
N GLN A 41 2.78 -4.37 -12.25
CA GLN A 41 2.45 -5.41 -13.23
C GLN A 41 2.33 -4.87 -14.65
N SER A 42 1.83 -3.64 -14.83
CA SER A 42 1.76 -3.00 -16.16
C SER A 42 3.15 -2.79 -16.79
N ASN A 43 4.19 -2.67 -15.97
CA ASN A 43 5.60 -2.62 -16.40
C ASN A 43 6.26 -4.00 -16.51
N GLY A 44 5.49 -5.09 -16.39
CA GLY A 44 5.98 -6.47 -16.49
C GLY A 44 6.86 -6.89 -15.32
N HIS A 45 6.65 -6.33 -14.12
CA HIS A 45 7.40 -6.70 -12.93
C HIS A 45 6.64 -7.74 -12.10
N THR A 46 7.38 -8.68 -11.50
CA THR A 46 6.81 -9.65 -10.58
C THR A 46 6.68 -9.01 -9.21
N VAL A 47 5.56 -9.28 -8.54
CA VAL A 47 5.24 -8.68 -7.25
C VAL A 47 5.24 -9.76 -6.18
N GLU A 48 5.92 -9.48 -5.07
CA GLU A 48 5.80 -10.23 -3.84
C GLU A 48 5.20 -9.34 -2.75
N LEU A 49 3.96 -9.64 -2.39
CA LEU A 49 3.20 -8.96 -1.35
C LEU A 49 3.60 -9.52 0.02
N LEU A 50 4.24 -8.68 0.83
CA LEU A 50 4.73 -9.01 2.17
C LEU A 50 3.76 -8.44 3.20
N ILE A 51 3.02 -9.31 3.88
CA ILE A 51 1.87 -8.94 4.73
C ILE A 51 1.81 -9.76 6.03
N PRO A 52 1.07 -9.31 7.06
CA PRO A 52 0.84 -10.08 8.28
C PRO A 52 0.13 -11.41 7.99
N THR A 53 0.38 -12.42 8.84
CA THR A 53 -0.27 -13.73 8.75
C THR A 53 -1.78 -13.62 8.91
N GLU A 54 -2.24 -12.74 9.82
CA GLU A 54 -3.66 -12.52 10.08
C GLU A 54 -4.42 -12.04 8.83
N THR A 55 -3.84 -11.10 8.07
CA THR A 55 -4.40 -10.60 6.79
C THR A 55 -4.61 -11.75 5.80
N VAL A 56 -3.65 -12.68 5.71
CA VAL A 56 -3.77 -13.85 4.82
C VAL A 56 -4.87 -14.80 5.30
N MET A 57 -4.96 -15.05 6.60
CA MET A 57 -5.97 -15.92 7.19
C MET A 57 -7.38 -15.37 6.95
N GLN A 58 -7.61 -14.08 7.24
CA GLN A 58 -8.91 -13.43 7.04
C GLN A 58 -9.37 -13.52 5.58
N ALA A 59 -8.48 -13.27 4.62
CA ALA A 59 -8.80 -13.36 3.20
C ALA A 59 -9.08 -14.79 2.70
N THR A 60 -8.50 -15.80 3.37
CA THR A 60 -8.67 -17.22 3.02
C THR A 60 -9.91 -17.83 3.66
N ASP A 61 -10.20 -17.48 4.92
CA ASP A 61 -11.30 -18.05 5.73
C ASP A 61 -12.69 -17.58 5.28
N GLN A 62 -12.81 -16.45 4.57
CA GLN A 62 -14.09 -15.98 4.03
C GLN A 62 -14.78 -16.97 3.06
N ARG A 63 -14.08 -18.02 2.61
CA ARG A 63 -14.70 -19.19 1.93
C ARG A 63 -15.78 -19.88 2.76
N ASP A 64 -15.62 -19.94 4.08
CA ASP A 64 -16.53 -20.69 4.94
C ASP A 64 -17.82 -19.92 5.22
N GLN A 65 -17.81 -18.59 5.08
CA GLN A 65 -19.02 -17.78 5.26
C GLN A 65 -19.87 -17.72 3.99
N GLU A 66 -19.27 -17.60 2.79
CA GLU A 66 -20.04 -17.61 1.54
C GLU A 66 -20.72 -18.97 1.27
N THR A 67 -20.15 -20.08 1.75
CA THR A 67 -20.73 -21.42 1.54
C THR A 67 -21.89 -21.74 2.51
N ILE A 68 -22.06 -20.98 3.60
CA ILE A 68 -23.12 -21.25 4.61
C ILE A 68 -24.42 -20.47 4.32
N ILE A 69 -24.42 -19.52 3.38
CA ILE A 69 -25.65 -18.87 2.91
C ILE A 69 -26.40 -19.75 1.87
N ASP A 70 -26.42 -21.06 2.10
CA ASP A 70 -27.45 -21.93 1.51
C ASP A 70 -27.79 -23.05 2.49
N SER A 71 -28.22 -22.69 3.71
CA SER A 71 -29.10 -23.54 4.51
C SER A 71 -29.71 -22.78 5.68
N THR A 72 -31.03 -22.60 5.60
CA THR A 72 -31.97 -22.48 6.72
C THR A 72 -31.77 -21.30 7.67
N GLY A 73 -32.60 -20.28 7.46
CA GLY A 73 -32.85 -19.29 8.50
C GLY A 73 -33.39 -19.94 9.77
N VAL A 74 -32.81 -19.58 10.91
CA VAL A 74 -33.51 -19.22 12.15
C VAL A 74 -32.56 -18.31 12.92
N SER A 75 -33.00 -17.08 13.09
CA SER A 75 -32.44 -16.06 13.98
C SER A 75 -32.54 -16.52 15.44
N THR A 76 -31.51 -16.30 16.25
CA THR A 76 -31.64 -15.65 17.58
C THR A 76 -30.30 -15.47 18.29
N GLU A 77 -29.95 -14.20 18.47
CA GLU A 77 -29.54 -13.52 19.71
C GLU A 77 -28.31 -13.97 20.53
N ALA A 78 -27.38 -13.01 20.56
CA ALA A 78 -26.73 -12.43 21.73
C ALA A 78 -25.65 -13.23 22.46
N VAL A 79 -24.38 -12.89 22.18
CA VAL A 79 -23.31 -13.01 23.17
C VAL A 79 -22.59 -11.67 23.28
N SER A 80 -22.62 -11.16 24.51
CA SER A 80 -22.17 -9.85 24.93
C SER A 80 -20.66 -9.63 24.80
N THR A 81 -20.36 -8.45 24.25
CA THR A 81 -19.21 -7.55 24.49
C THR A 81 -18.22 -7.98 25.58
N SER A 82 -16.99 -8.27 25.15
CA SER A 82 -15.80 -8.19 26.00
C SER A 82 -14.93 -7.03 25.51
N THR A 83 -15.01 -5.91 26.22
CA THR A 83 -14.10 -4.76 26.11
C THR A 83 -12.67 -5.19 26.42
N SER A 84 -11.80 -5.17 25.41
CA SER A 84 -10.34 -5.21 25.59
C SER A 84 -9.79 -3.79 25.46
N THR A 85 -9.16 -3.34 26.54
CA THR A 85 -8.61 -2.00 26.75
C THR A 85 -7.37 -1.72 25.91
N HIS A 86 -7.34 -0.51 25.35
CA HIS A 86 -6.24 0.17 24.68
C HIS A 86 -4.84 -0.18 25.22
N ALA A 87 -3.99 -0.73 24.35
CA ALA A 87 -2.55 -0.73 24.50
C ALA A 87 -1.96 0.37 23.62
N ASP A 88 -1.71 1.52 24.25
CA ASP A 88 -0.94 2.64 23.72
C ASP A 88 0.52 2.18 23.55
N THR A 89 0.91 1.80 22.32
CA THR A 89 2.28 1.40 22.01
C THR A 89 3.02 2.60 21.44
N THR A 90 3.61 3.38 22.34
CA THR A 90 4.63 4.35 21.98
C THR A 90 5.88 3.57 21.57
N GLU A 91 6.14 3.47 20.26
CA GLU A 91 7.37 2.86 19.73
C GLU A 91 8.59 3.72 20.09
N HIS A 92 9.23 3.34 21.20
CA HIS A 92 10.60 3.70 21.52
C HIS A 92 11.29 2.40 21.92
N ASN A 93 11.94 1.73 20.96
CA ASN A 93 12.90 0.68 21.31
C ASN A 93 14.22 0.93 20.62
N ALA A 94 15.19 1.18 21.49
CA ALA A 94 16.57 1.51 21.22
C ALA A 94 17.32 0.35 20.56
N ALA A 95 18.31 0.75 19.76
CA ALA A 95 19.34 -0.10 19.20
C ALA A 95 19.97 -1.03 20.25
N SER A 96 19.92 -2.33 19.98
CA SER A 96 20.91 -3.26 20.52
C SER A 96 20.96 -4.51 19.64
N ASP A 97 22.13 -4.70 19.04
CA ASP A 97 22.53 -5.88 18.28
C ASP A 97 22.25 -7.17 19.06
N ASN A 98 21.41 -8.03 18.49
CA ASN A 98 21.46 -9.48 18.70
C ASN A 98 20.74 -10.14 17.53
N TYR A 99 21.52 -10.62 16.57
CA TYR A 99 21.07 -11.38 15.41
C TYR A 99 20.62 -12.78 15.88
N VAL A 100 19.41 -12.87 16.44
CA VAL A 100 18.78 -14.15 16.72
C VAL A 100 17.97 -14.55 15.49
N SER A 101 18.44 -15.60 14.82
CA SER A 101 17.71 -16.31 13.77
C SER A 101 16.35 -16.77 14.32
N GLN A 102 15.29 -16.03 14.00
CA GLN A 102 13.88 -16.39 14.28
C GLN A 102 13.15 -16.75 12.98
N SER A 103 12.08 -17.53 13.13
CA SER A 103 11.38 -18.39 12.16
C SER A 103 11.39 -17.98 10.68
N PRO A 104 11.43 -18.95 9.74
CA PRO A 104 11.56 -18.67 8.32
C PRO A 104 10.36 -17.90 7.78
N THR A 105 10.63 -16.90 6.95
CA THR A 105 9.65 -16.32 6.03
C THR A 105 9.16 -17.41 5.08
N HIS A 106 7.87 -17.72 5.10
CA HIS A 106 7.28 -18.72 4.22
C HIS A 106 6.38 -18.06 3.17
N THR A 107 6.67 -18.34 1.90
CA THR A 107 5.73 -18.07 0.81
C THR A 107 4.53 -19.00 0.95
N LEU A 108 3.33 -18.45 0.90
CA LEU A 108 2.08 -19.19 1.06
C LEU A 108 1.41 -19.42 -0.31
N SER A 109 0.75 -20.56 -0.45
CA SER A 109 -0.13 -20.81 -1.60
C SER A 109 -1.48 -20.13 -1.35
N VAL A 110 -1.58 -18.85 -1.67
CA VAL A 110 -2.82 -18.07 -1.59
C VAL A 110 -3.53 -18.12 -2.94
N THR A 111 -4.84 -18.38 -2.94
CA THR A 111 -5.60 -18.46 -4.21
C THR A 111 -5.80 -17.07 -4.83
N PRO A 112 -5.90 -16.97 -6.18
CA PRO A 112 -6.16 -15.70 -6.86
C PRO A 112 -7.33 -14.90 -6.27
N GLU A 113 -8.40 -15.56 -5.83
CA GLU A 113 -9.57 -14.94 -5.21
C GLU A 113 -9.24 -14.31 -3.86
N ALA A 114 -8.54 -15.04 -2.99
CA ALA A 114 -8.10 -14.52 -1.69
C ALA A 114 -7.10 -13.35 -1.86
N ILE A 115 -6.24 -13.38 -2.87
CA ILE A 115 -5.40 -12.23 -3.22
C ILE A 115 -6.29 -11.03 -3.58
N MET A 116 -7.34 -11.22 -4.39
CA MET A 116 -8.24 -10.11 -4.73
C MET A 116 -8.96 -9.54 -3.50
N ARG A 117 -9.33 -10.35 -2.51
CA ARG A 117 -9.90 -9.87 -1.22
C ARG A 117 -8.88 -9.11 -0.36
N ILE A 118 -7.59 -9.39 -0.48
CA ILE A 118 -6.55 -8.57 0.15
C ILE A 118 -6.47 -7.19 -0.54
N LEU A 119 -6.63 -7.16 -1.86
CA LEU A 119 -6.47 -5.96 -2.69
C LEU A 119 -7.73 -5.09 -2.79
N ARG A 120 -8.90 -5.60 -2.39
CA ARG A 120 -10.19 -4.93 -2.50
C ARG A 120 -11.05 -5.26 -1.30
N ASP A 121 -11.82 -4.28 -0.86
CA ASP A 121 -12.93 -4.51 0.06
C ASP A 121 -14.15 -4.94 -0.78
N ASP A 122 -14.76 -6.07 -0.44
CA ASP A 122 -16.00 -6.54 -1.09
C ASP A 122 -17.22 -5.70 -0.62
N ASP A 123 -17.09 -4.94 0.47
CA ASP A 123 -18.14 -4.07 1.03
C ASP A 123 -18.30 -2.72 0.28
N ASP A 124 -17.87 -2.60 -0.99
CA ASP A 124 -18.17 -1.43 -1.85
C ASP A 124 -19.50 -1.66 -2.61
N PRO A 125 -20.65 -1.15 -2.12
CA PRO A 125 -21.97 -1.44 -2.70
C PRO A 125 -22.20 -0.82 -4.09
N ASP A 126 -21.31 0.05 -4.58
CA ASP A 126 -21.51 0.75 -5.86
C ASP A 126 -20.85 0.04 -7.07
N ASN A 127 -20.34 -1.19 -6.89
CA ASN A 127 -19.56 -1.87 -7.92
C ASN A 127 -20.37 -2.50 -9.08
N GLU A 128 -21.71 -2.47 -9.06
CA GLU A 128 -22.52 -2.91 -10.21
C GLU A 128 -23.09 -1.80 -11.11
N ALA A 129 -22.93 -0.50 -10.80
CA ALA A 129 -23.58 0.53 -11.62
C ALA A 129 -22.87 1.90 -11.62
N SER A 130 -21.85 2.07 -12.46
CA SER A 130 -21.37 3.41 -12.83
C SER A 130 -20.99 3.54 -14.32
N THR A 131 -21.88 3.09 -15.21
CA THR A 131 -22.05 3.72 -16.53
C THR A 131 -23.40 4.43 -16.56
N GLN A 132 -23.49 5.60 -15.94
CA GLN A 132 -24.59 6.53 -16.17
C GLN A 132 -24.01 7.86 -16.67
N GLU A 133 -24.20 8.10 -17.97
CA GLU A 133 -24.02 9.39 -18.62
C GLU A 133 -24.85 10.45 -17.87
N ARG A 134 -24.18 11.33 -17.12
CA ARG A 134 -24.83 12.50 -16.50
C ARG A 134 -24.73 13.70 -17.42
N ASP A 135 -25.90 14.09 -17.92
CA ASP A 135 -26.18 15.32 -18.66
C ASP A 135 -26.09 16.56 -17.75
N GLY A 136 -25.46 17.64 -18.22
CA GLY A 136 -25.54 18.97 -17.60
C GLY A 136 -24.22 19.69 -17.25
N ASP A 137 -23.70 20.46 -18.21
CA ASP A 137 -23.09 21.79 -18.08
C ASP A 137 -22.19 22.12 -16.87
N LYS A 138 -21.27 21.22 -16.52
CA LYS A 138 -19.99 21.61 -15.94
C LYS A 138 -18.90 20.95 -16.74
N GLU A 139 -17.96 21.75 -17.23
CA GLU A 139 -16.71 21.34 -17.86
C GLU A 139 -15.83 20.66 -16.80
N TYR A 140 -16.29 19.52 -16.28
CA TYR A 140 -15.48 18.58 -15.55
C TYR A 140 -14.61 17.93 -16.59
N ILE A 141 -13.30 18.02 -16.42
CA ILE A 141 -12.36 17.22 -17.22
C ILE A 141 -12.81 15.77 -16.97
N ASP A 142 -13.44 15.18 -17.97
CA ASP A 142 -13.74 13.77 -18.02
C ASP A 142 -12.39 13.07 -18.05
N ILE A 143 -11.82 12.89 -16.87
CA ILE A 143 -10.74 11.94 -16.66
C ILE A 143 -11.46 10.62 -16.77
N THR A 144 -11.64 10.17 -18.01
CA THR A 144 -12.08 8.82 -18.33
C THR A 144 -11.09 7.93 -17.61
N VAL A 145 -11.54 7.35 -16.50
CA VAL A 145 -10.74 6.48 -15.65
C VAL A 145 -10.32 5.35 -16.56
N ASP A 146 -9.02 5.21 -16.83
CA ASP A 146 -8.48 4.09 -17.60
C ASP A 146 -8.46 2.82 -16.73
N THR A 147 -9.55 2.60 -15.97
CA THR A 147 -9.79 1.40 -15.15
C THR A 147 -9.87 0.16 -16.01
N ALA A 148 -10.17 0.30 -17.31
CA ALA A 148 -10.17 -0.81 -18.24
C ALA A 148 -8.77 -1.41 -18.47
N GLN A 149 -7.66 -0.68 -18.25
CA GLN A 149 -6.36 -1.12 -18.76
C GLN A 149 -5.44 -1.89 -17.80
N ASN A 150 -5.62 -1.86 -16.48
CA ASN A 150 -4.70 -2.59 -15.59
C ASN A 150 -5.42 -3.54 -14.62
N GLN A 151 -6.10 -4.55 -15.18
CA GLN A 151 -6.55 -5.69 -14.37
C GLN A 151 -5.33 -6.42 -13.79
N ILE A 152 -5.23 -6.40 -12.45
CA ILE A 152 -4.22 -7.14 -11.70
C ILE A 152 -4.32 -8.63 -12.04
N GLN A 153 -3.17 -9.22 -12.42
CA GLN A 153 -2.99 -10.65 -12.60
C GLN A 153 -2.68 -11.27 -11.24
N SER A 154 -3.69 -11.59 -10.44
CA SER A 154 -3.52 -12.06 -9.06
C SER A 154 -2.76 -13.39 -8.98
N ASN A 155 -2.86 -14.25 -10.00
CA ASN A 155 -2.07 -15.47 -10.14
C ASN A 155 -0.55 -15.24 -10.33
N GLN A 156 -0.12 -14.00 -10.60
CA GLN A 156 1.28 -13.61 -10.75
C GLN A 156 1.83 -12.90 -9.50
N ILE A 157 1.04 -12.82 -8.43
CA ILE A 157 1.46 -12.22 -7.15
C ILE A 157 1.89 -13.34 -6.21
N VAL A 158 3.11 -13.23 -5.71
CA VAL A 158 3.61 -14.07 -4.62
C VAL A 158 3.16 -13.45 -3.30
N VAL A 159 2.55 -14.24 -2.42
CA VAL A 159 2.19 -13.75 -1.07
C VAL A 159 3.11 -14.39 -0.04
N THR A 160 3.67 -13.56 0.81
CA THR A 160 4.55 -13.96 1.90
C THR A 160 4.03 -13.38 3.20
N ALA A 161 3.71 -14.27 4.14
CA ALA A 161 3.28 -13.90 5.48
C ALA A 161 4.50 -13.71 6.39
N ASP A 162 4.54 -12.57 7.09
CA ASP A 162 5.61 -12.27 8.05
C ASP A 162 5.11 -11.29 9.12
N ASP A 163 4.99 -11.74 10.37
CA ASP A 163 4.47 -10.94 11.48
C ASP A 163 5.53 -10.06 12.15
N ARG A 164 6.77 -10.08 11.65
CA ARG A 164 7.83 -9.19 12.14
C ARG A 164 7.58 -7.77 11.66
N ALA A 165 8.16 -6.80 12.37
CA ALA A 165 8.16 -5.40 11.95
C ALA A 165 8.76 -5.22 10.54
N LEU A 166 8.47 -4.08 9.92
CA LEU A 166 8.84 -3.77 8.53
C LEU A 166 10.30 -4.09 8.18
N THR A 167 11.25 -3.53 8.94
CA THR A 167 12.69 -3.73 8.68
C THR A 167 13.13 -5.20 8.70
N PRO A 168 12.89 -5.99 9.77
CA PRO A 168 13.28 -7.40 9.79
C PRO A 168 12.53 -8.25 8.74
N ALA A 169 11.25 -7.99 8.48
CA ALA A 169 10.48 -8.73 7.48
C ALA A 169 11.04 -8.49 6.06
N VAL A 170 11.29 -7.22 5.69
CA VAL A 170 11.86 -6.88 4.37
C VAL A 170 13.27 -7.46 4.22
N ASN A 171 14.14 -7.33 5.22
CA ASN A 171 15.49 -7.91 5.16
C ASN A 171 15.47 -9.43 5.05
N SER A 172 14.53 -10.12 5.70
CA SER A 172 14.37 -11.56 5.56
C SER A 172 13.96 -11.95 4.13
N CYS A 173 13.04 -11.20 3.52
CA CYS A 173 12.64 -11.38 2.13
C CYS A 173 13.80 -11.14 1.16
N LEU A 174 14.54 -10.03 1.32
CA LEU A 174 15.75 -9.74 0.56
C LEU A 174 16.78 -10.87 0.69
N ASN A 175 17.08 -11.33 1.91
CA ASN A 175 18.02 -12.42 2.14
C ASN A 175 17.61 -13.71 1.41
N ARG A 176 16.34 -14.12 1.53
CA ARG A 176 15.82 -15.31 0.86
C ARG A 176 15.93 -15.21 -0.67
N LEU A 177 15.63 -14.05 -1.24
CA LEU A 177 15.71 -13.81 -2.67
C LEU A 177 17.15 -13.66 -3.18
N SER A 178 18.07 -13.27 -2.30
CA SER A 178 19.51 -13.18 -2.59
C SER A 178 20.21 -14.53 -2.52
N ASP A 179 19.72 -15.43 -1.68
CA ASP A 179 20.32 -16.74 -1.37
C ASP A 179 19.88 -17.80 -2.41
N THR A 180 20.28 -17.58 -3.66
CA THR A 180 20.02 -18.49 -4.78
C THR A 180 21.34 -18.94 -5.41
N GLU A 181 21.37 -20.13 -6.02
CA GLU A 181 22.55 -20.58 -6.79
C GLU A 181 22.75 -19.79 -8.08
N THR A 182 21.77 -18.97 -8.46
CA THR A 182 21.84 -18.09 -9.63
C THR A 182 22.56 -16.77 -9.29
N PRO A 183 23.16 -16.09 -10.28
CA PRO A 183 23.65 -14.74 -10.09
C PRO A 183 22.57 -13.86 -9.45
N PHE A 184 22.99 -12.99 -8.53
CA PHE A 184 22.08 -12.10 -7.82
C PHE A 184 21.16 -11.36 -8.80
N SER A 185 19.85 -11.54 -8.63
CA SER A 185 18.84 -10.86 -9.42
C SER A 185 18.53 -9.51 -8.80
N GLU A 186 18.37 -8.46 -9.60
CA GLU A 186 17.97 -7.14 -9.10
C GLU A 186 16.62 -7.22 -8.39
N LEU A 187 16.59 -6.73 -7.15
CA LEU A 187 15.39 -6.68 -6.30
C LEU A 187 14.96 -5.24 -6.13
N ALA A 188 13.67 -5.02 -5.85
CA ALA A 188 13.21 -3.73 -5.37
C ALA A 188 12.27 -3.87 -4.18
N VAL A 189 12.18 -2.82 -3.39
CA VAL A 189 11.16 -2.61 -2.37
C VAL A 189 10.39 -1.36 -2.77
N VAL A 190 9.07 -1.44 -2.82
CA VAL A 190 8.18 -0.30 -3.13
C VAL A 190 7.08 -0.27 -2.07
N MET A 191 6.95 0.85 -1.36
CA MET A 191 5.95 0.98 -0.30
C MET A 191 4.52 1.02 -0.88
N ALA A 192 3.58 0.38 -0.19
CA ALA A 192 2.19 0.21 -0.66
C ALA A 192 1.35 1.50 -0.67
N ASP A 193 1.83 2.58 -0.06
CA ASP A 193 1.11 3.84 0.11
C ASP A 193 1.48 4.92 -0.90
N LEU A 194 2.10 4.52 -2.01
CA LEU A 194 2.43 5.39 -3.13
C LEU A 194 1.24 5.56 -4.09
N ALA A 195 0.19 6.23 -3.62
CA ALA A 195 -1.00 6.53 -4.42
C ALA A 195 -0.69 7.27 -5.74
N LEU A 196 0.44 7.98 -5.82
CA LEU A 196 0.81 8.79 -6.99
C LEU A 196 1.70 8.04 -7.99
N ILE A 197 1.99 6.76 -7.73
CA ILE A 197 2.83 5.90 -8.56
C ILE A 197 2.34 5.88 -10.02
N THR A 198 3.28 5.80 -10.97
CA THR A 198 2.97 5.72 -12.40
C THR A 198 3.95 4.78 -13.10
N PRO A 199 3.57 4.19 -14.25
CA PRO A 199 4.47 3.38 -15.08
C PRO A 199 5.81 4.07 -15.35
N THR A 200 5.77 5.34 -15.79
CA THR A 200 6.97 6.15 -16.08
C THR A 200 7.83 6.41 -14.84
N ALA A 201 7.24 6.55 -13.65
CA ALA A 201 8.02 6.73 -12.42
C ALA A 201 8.78 5.45 -12.05
N ILE A 202 8.17 4.27 -12.23
CA ILE A 202 8.82 2.98 -12.03
C ILE A 202 9.91 2.72 -13.08
N GLU A 203 9.66 3.03 -14.35
CA GLU A 203 10.69 2.94 -15.40
C GLU A 203 11.93 3.78 -15.04
N ARG A 204 11.73 5.03 -14.59
CA ARG A 204 12.81 5.90 -14.14
C ARG A 204 13.53 5.35 -12.91
N LEU A 205 12.80 4.75 -11.97
CA LEU A 205 13.39 4.11 -10.79
C LEU A 205 14.35 3.01 -11.20
N PHE A 206 13.93 2.12 -12.10
CA PHE A 206 14.72 0.95 -12.49
C PHE A 206 15.79 1.26 -13.53
N ALA A 207 15.63 2.31 -14.33
CA ALA A 207 16.66 2.79 -15.26
C ALA A 207 17.81 3.56 -14.57
N ARG A 208 17.62 4.01 -13.31
CA ARG A 208 18.65 4.76 -12.59
C ARG A 208 19.84 3.87 -12.25
N GLU A 209 21.04 4.31 -12.58
CA GLU A 209 22.29 3.61 -12.25
C GLU A 209 22.64 3.68 -10.76
N GLY A 210 23.37 2.68 -10.26
CA GLY A 210 23.84 2.56 -8.88
C GLY A 210 23.65 1.15 -8.33
N ASP A 211 24.53 0.69 -7.45
CA ASP A 211 24.35 -0.59 -6.74
C ASP A 211 23.08 -0.56 -5.89
N ILE A 212 22.78 0.60 -5.32
CA ILE A 212 21.54 0.90 -4.60
C ILE A 212 20.89 2.13 -5.21
N VAL A 213 19.60 2.07 -5.52
CA VAL A 213 18.82 3.23 -5.97
C VAL A 213 17.79 3.58 -4.91
N LEU A 214 17.70 4.84 -4.52
CA LEU A 214 16.76 5.33 -3.51
C LEU A 214 15.78 6.34 -4.13
N ALA A 215 14.49 6.13 -3.89
CA ALA A 215 13.46 7.14 -4.02
C ALA A 215 13.13 7.68 -2.61
N PRO A 216 13.51 8.93 -2.30
CA PRO A 216 13.21 9.53 -0.99
C PRO A 216 11.70 9.74 -0.82
N GLY A 217 11.20 9.52 0.40
CA GLY A 217 9.85 9.91 0.83
C GLY A 217 9.82 11.24 1.58
N ARG A 218 8.62 11.72 1.93
CA ARG A 218 8.49 12.94 2.74
C ARG A 218 9.02 12.71 4.15
N GLY A 219 9.48 13.77 4.80
CA GLY A 219 9.93 13.70 6.20
C GLY A 219 11.21 12.90 6.45
N GLY A 220 11.96 12.53 5.41
CA GLY A 220 13.21 11.76 5.53
C GLY A 220 13.03 10.24 5.42
N GLY A 221 11.84 9.77 5.06
CA GLY A 221 11.55 8.37 4.76
C GLY A 221 12.15 7.89 3.43
N THR A 222 12.05 6.60 3.15
CA THR A 222 12.44 5.98 1.87
C THR A 222 11.24 5.23 1.33
N ASN A 223 10.80 5.58 0.12
CA ASN A 223 9.55 5.08 -0.44
C ASN A 223 9.76 3.97 -1.47
N ALA A 224 10.92 3.97 -2.14
CA ALA A 224 11.32 2.85 -2.97
C ALA A 224 12.84 2.67 -2.95
N ILE A 225 13.27 1.41 -3.08
CA ILE A 225 14.67 1.01 -3.10
C ILE A 225 14.86 0.01 -4.23
N VAL A 226 15.88 0.19 -5.07
CA VAL A 226 16.42 -0.88 -5.92
C VAL A 226 17.68 -1.40 -5.26
N VAL A 227 17.75 -2.72 -5.07
CA VAL A 227 18.89 -3.42 -4.48
C VAL A 227 19.54 -4.27 -5.56
N ARG A 228 20.73 -3.87 -6.01
CA ARG A 228 21.55 -4.61 -6.99
C ARG A 228 22.75 -5.31 -6.37
N HIS A 229 22.94 -5.18 -5.05
CA HIS A 229 24.04 -5.81 -4.33
C HIS A 229 23.57 -6.51 -3.05
N PRO A 230 23.89 -7.81 -2.85
CA PRO A 230 23.35 -8.63 -1.76
C PRO A 230 23.85 -8.24 -0.37
N ALA A 231 24.87 -7.37 -0.26
CA ALA A 231 25.36 -6.89 1.03
C ALA A 231 24.49 -5.77 1.63
N PHE A 232 23.64 -5.11 0.84
CA PHE A 232 22.82 -4.02 1.35
C PHE A 232 21.67 -4.52 2.23
N ARG A 233 21.40 -3.79 3.31
CA ARG A 233 20.29 -4.07 4.23
C ARG A 233 19.48 -2.80 4.40
N VAL A 234 18.17 -2.96 4.54
CA VAL A 234 17.27 -1.83 4.80
C VAL A 234 17.16 -1.57 6.30
N ASP A 235 16.91 -0.33 6.66
CA ASP A 235 16.51 0.13 7.97
C ASP A 235 15.53 1.30 7.84
N TYR A 236 14.24 1.03 8.06
CA TYR A 236 13.17 2.03 7.94
C TYR A 236 12.95 2.88 9.20
N HIS A 237 13.78 2.73 10.24
CA HIS A 237 13.68 3.57 11.43
C HIS A 237 14.29 4.97 11.18
N GLY A 238 13.89 5.95 11.99
CA GLY A 238 14.51 7.26 12.00
C GLY A 238 14.47 7.99 10.64
N THR A 239 15.62 8.44 10.17
CA THR A 239 15.77 9.17 8.90
C THR A 239 16.20 8.22 7.79
N SER A 240 15.36 7.22 7.51
CA SER A 240 15.75 6.06 6.70
C SER A 240 16.41 6.41 5.37
N TYR A 241 16.00 7.48 4.67
CA TYR A 241 16.69 7.85 3.42
C TYR A 241 18.17 8.19 3.62
N ARG A 242 18.48 9.00 4.64
CA ARG A 242 19.85 9.36 4.97
C ARG A 242 20.63 8.13 5.44
N ASP A 243 20.00 7.31 6.26
CA ASP A 243 20.64 6.18 6.91
C ASP A 243 20.92 5.06 5.89
N HIS A 244 20.00 4.81 4.94
CA HIS A 244 20.22 3.95 3.77
C HIS A 244 21.35 4.46 2.87
N TYR A 245 21.36 5.77 2.56
CA TYR A 245 22.42 6.37 1.74
C TYR A 245 23.79 6.17 2.39
N GLN A 246 23.88 6.40 3.70
CA GLN A 246 25.11 6.22 4.46
C GLN A 246 25.53 4.75 4.50
N ALA A 247 24.60 3.83 4.78
CA ALA A 247 24.88 2.39 4.82
C ALA A 247 25.43 1.85 3.49
N ALA A 248 24.86 2.28 2.36
CA ALA A 248 25.39 1.92 1.03
C ALA A 248 26.80 2.50 0.81
N THR A 249 27.00 3.77 1.16
CA THR A 249 28.30 4.45 1.02
C THR A 249 29.37 3.79 1.89
N ASP A 250 29.06 3.43 3.14
CA ASP A 250 29.96 2.74 4.06
C ASP A 250 30.34 1.35 3.56
N ALA A 251 29.42 0.68 2.86
CA ALA A 251 29.68 -0.57 2.16
C ALA A 251 30.41 -0.40 0.82
N SER A 252 30.86 0.82 0.48
CA SER A 252 31.51 1.17 -0.80
C SER A 252 30.64 0.86 -2.03
N LEU A 253 29.31 0.93 -1.86
CA LEU A 253 28.34 0.75 -2.93
C LEU A 253 27.99 2.11 -3.56
N SER A 254 27.85 2.14 -4.87
CA SER A 254 27.37 3.31 -5.59
C SER A 254 25.88 3.53 -5.34
N VAL A 255 25.48 4.79 -5.16
CA VAL A 255 24.10 5.16 -4.85
C VAL A 255 23.51 6.04 -5.96
N GLY A 256 22.42 5.58 -6.54
CA GLY A 256 21.55 6.38 -7.40
C GLY A 256 20.41 6.98 -6.59
N VAL A 257 20.09 8.26 -6.80
CA VAL A 257 18.89 8.88 -6.22
C VAL A 257 17.94 9.25 -7.34
N VAL A 258 16.65 8.98 -7.13
CA VAL A 258 15.55 9.31 -8.04
C VAL A 258 14.74 10.43 -7.43
N ASP A 259 14.85 11.63 -8.01
CA ASP A 259 13.98 12.75 -7.71
C ASP A 259 12.65 12.58 -8.45
N SER A 260 11.60 12.26 -7.70
CA SER A 260 10.28 11.98 -8.25
C SER A 260 9.20 12.37 -7.26
N MET A 261 8.41 13.40 -7.58
CA MET A 261 7.21 13.75 -6.80
C MET A 261 6.25 12.56 -6.66
N ARG A 262 6.16 11.71 -7.70
CA ARG A 262 5.28 10.53 -7.75
C ARG A 262 5.68 9.44 -6.76
N LEU A 263 6.98 9.21 -6.58
CA LEU A 263 7.50 8.22 -5.64
C LEU A 263 7.78 8.81 -4.27
N GLY A 264 8.00 10.13 -4.19
CA GLY A 264 8.33 10.82 -2.95
C GLY A 264 7.14 11.39 -2.20
N THR A 265 5.91 11.11 -2.64
CA THR A 265 4.68 11.50 -1.95
C THR A 265 3.99 10.26 -1.39
N ASP A 266 4.36 9.89 -0.18
CA ASP A 266 3.60 8.98 0.68
C ASP A 266 2.34 9.69 1.23
N ILE A 267 1.23 8.97 1.28
CA ILE A 267 -0.04 9.50 1.77
C ILE A 267 -0.23 9.10 3.22
N ASP A 268 -0.16 10.06 4.13
CA ASP A 268 -0.27 9.79 5.57
C ASP A 268 -1.25 10.71 6.28
N LYS A 269 -1.34 11.97 5.85
CA LYS A 269 -2.12 13.01 6.52
C LYS A 269 -3.21 13.57 5.62
N PRO A 270 -4.23 14.23 6.20
CA PRO A 270 -5.24 14.97 5.47
C PRO A 270 -4.68 15.90 4.38
N THR A 271 -3.55 16.53 4.66
CA THR A 271 -2.88 17.47 3.76
C THR A 271 -2.24 16.81 2.54
N ASP A 272 -2.12 15.48 2.52
CA ASP A 272 -1.58 14.73 1.38
C ASP A 272 -2.69 14.32 0.39
N LEU A 273 -3.96 14.28 0.82
CA LEU A 273 -5.09 13.86 -0.02
C LEU A 273 -5.33 14.73 -1.28
N PRO A 274 -5.10 16.06 -1.27
CA PRO A 274 -5.17 16.84 -2.50
C PRO A 274 -4.25 16.31 -3.60
N GLU A 275 -3.07 15.79 -3.26
CA GLU A 275 -2.11 15.25 -4.22
C GLU A 275 -2.69 14.01 -4.94
N VAL A 276 -3.45 13.17 -4.22
CA VAL A 276 -4.13 12.01 -4.83
C VAL A 276 -5.19 12.49 -5.82
N LEU A 277 -6.05 13.42 -5.41
CA LEU A 277 -7.14 13.92 -6.26
C LEU A 277 -6.65 14.73 -7.47
N LEU A 278 -5.49 15.39 -7.37
CA LEU A 278 -4.90 16.19 -8.46
C LEU A 278 -4.04 15.38 -9.42
N HIS A 279 -3.44 14.29 -8.94
CA HIS A 279 -2.36 13.63 -9.66
C HIS A 279 -2.60 12.15 -9.92
N ASN A 280 -3.60 11.52 -9.30
CA ASN A 280 -3.94 10.12 -9.51
C ASN A 280 -5.33 9.96 -10.15
N ASN A 281 -5.42 9.01 -11.09
CA ASN A 281 -6.66 8.57 -11.74
C ASN A 281 -6.96 7.09 -11.46
N GLY A 282 -6.19 6.45 -10.58
CA GLY A 282 -6.35 5.06 -10.16
C GLY A 282 -7.40 4.88 -9.07
N MET A 283 -7.43 3.67 -8.52
CA MET A 283 -8.41 3.21 -7.53
C MET A 283 -8.44 4.08 -6.28
N SER A 284 -7.28 4.57 -5.79
CA SER A 284 -7.27 5.42 -4.59
C SER A 284 -7.92 6.79 -4.83
N SER A 285 -7.82 7.35 -6.04
CA SER A 285 -8.52 8.59 -6.41
C SER A 285 -10.03 8.36 -6.58
N VAL A 286 -10.42 7.27 -7.24
CA VAL A 286 -11.83 6.87 -7.40
C VAL A 286 -12.48 6.65 -6.03
N TRP A 287 -11.78 5.96 -5.13
CA TRP A 287 -12.28 5.68 -3.78
C TRP A 287 -12.46 6.96 -2.95
N LEU A 288 -11.52 7.91 -3.00
CA LEU A 288 -11.69 9.19 -2.29
C LEU A 288 -12.95 9.92 -2.76
N GLN A 289 -13.18 9.93 -4.07
CA GLN A 289 -14.37 10.55 -4.67
C GLN A 289 -15.67 9.83 -4.24
N SER A 290 -15.69 8.49 -4.21
CA SER A 290 -16.87 7.72 -3.76
C SER A 290 -17.14 7.91 -2.26
N ALA A 291 -16.09 8.09 -1.44
CA ALA A 291 -16.21 8.46 -0.03
C ALA A 291 -16.69 9.90 0.21
N GLY A 292 -16.93 10.67 -0.86
CA GLY A 292 -17.37 12.06 -0.83
C GLY A 292 -16.26 13.06 -0.53
N ILE A 293 -14.99 12.65 -0.63
CA ILE A 293 -13.84 13.54 -0.47
C ILE A 293 -13.60 14.28 -1.78
N GLU A 294 -13.57 15.60 -1.71
CA GLU A 294 -13.34 16.47 -2.86
C GLU A 294 -12.35 17.59 -2.55
N LEU A 295 -11.74 18.15 -3.58
CA LEU A 295 -10.87 19.30 -3.44
C LEU A 295 -11.67 20.52 -2.97
N ASN A 296 -11.09 21.28 -2.06
CA ASN A 296 -11.62 22.56 -1.63
C ASN A 296 -10.52 23.62 -1.67
N LEU A 297 -10.84 24.81 -2.16
CA LEU A 297 -9.93 25.95 -2.08
C LEU A 297 -10.28 26.77 -0.84
N ASP A 298 -9.33 26.90 0.08
CA ASP A 298 -9.51 27.82 1.20
C ASP A 298 -9.27 29.26 0.72
N ASP A 299 -10.36 30.02 0.57
CA ASP A 299 -10.33 31.42 0.12
C ASP A 299 -9.47 32.33 1.01
N ASN A 300 -9.25 31.98 2.29
CA ASN A 300 -8.45 32.79 3.21
C ASN A 300 -6.95 32.53 3.05
N THR A 301 -6.56 31.28 2.78
CA THR A 301 -5.14 30.89 2.69
C THR A 301 -4.66 30.73 1.25
N GLY A 302 -5.57 30.65 0.28
CA GLY A 302 -5.29 30.32 -1.12
C GLY A 302 -4.77 28.89 -1.31
N ARG A 303 -4.89 28.03 -0.29
CA ARG A 303 -4.37 26.66 -0.32
C ARG A 303 -5.46 25.68 -0.70
N VAL A 304 -5.08 24.70 -1.51
CA VAL A 304 -5.92 23.55 -1.81
C VAL A 304 -5.90 22.62 -0.60
N GLY A 305 -7.08 22.29 -0.11
CA GLY A 305 -7.33 21.26 0.88
C GLY A 305 -8.38 20.28 0.37
N ILE A 306 -9.05 19.61 1.30
CA ILE A 306 -10.17 18.71 1.01
C ILE A 306 -11.38 19.07 1.85
N THR A 307 -12.55 18.68 1.37
CA THR A 307 -13.80 18.63 2.14
C THR A 307 -14.47 17.28 1.95
N ARG A 308 -15.30 16.88 2.91
CA ARG A 308 -16.12 15.67 2.82
C ARG A 308 -17.60 16.07 2.68
N LYS A 309 -18.23 15.72 1.55
CA LYS A 309 -19.68 15.87 1.39
C LYS A 309 -20.39 14.98 2.39
N ARG A 310 -21.39 15.51 3.11
CA ARG A 310 -22.29 14.68 3.91
C ARG A 310 -23.07 13.77 2.98
N LYS A 311 -23.14 12.47 3.28
CA LYS A 311 -24.08 11.57 2.62
C LYS A 311 -25.49 12.07 2.94
N ASN A 312 -26.36 12.16 1.94
CA ASN A 312 -27.74 12.67 2.11
C ASN A 312 -28.60 11.85 3.09
N GLU A 313 -28.09 10.74 3.62
CA GLU A 313 -28.78 9.92 4.62
C GLU A 313 -28.75 10.52 6.04
N ASP A 314 -27.98 11.58 6.29
CA ASP A 314 -27.95 12.28 7.59
C ASP A 314 -28.95 13.46 7.71
N VAL A 315 -29.94 13.58 6.80
CA VAL A 315 -31.02 14.56 6.94
C VAL A 315 -32.28 13.86 7.46
N ASP A 316 -32.41 13.87 8.78
CA ASP A 316 -33.61 13.53 9.55
C ASP A 316 -34.74 14.57 9.30
#